data_AF-A0A419A8Y7-F1
#
_entry.id   AF-A0A419A8Y7-F1
#
_cell.length_a   1.000
_cell.length_b   1.000
_cell.length_c   1.000
_cell.angle_alpha   90.00
_cell.angle_beta   90.00
_cell.angle_gamma   90.00
#
_symmetry.space_group_name_H-M   'P 1'
#
loop_
_entity.id
_entity.type
_entity.pdbx_description
1 polymer ?
#
loop_
_entity_poly.entity_id
_entity_poly.type
_entity_poly.pdbx_seq_one_letter_code
_entity_poly.pdbx_strand_id
1 'polypeptide(L)'
;MAQRFSIGTIVFFVLTFLLGLYFAFAAVQGPSGILRRVQIESETAELQAERDRLKAEVDEMRNLTRRLSDDYLDLDLLDERAREVLGMIRTDEVILR
;
A
#
# COMPACT_ATOMS: atom_id res chain seq x y z
N MET A 1 11.01 0.38 68.11
CA MET A 1 12.22 0.07 67.30
C MET A 1 12.15 0.88 66.02
N ALA A 2 12.99 1.90 65.86
CA ALA A 2 13.03 2.69 64.62
C ALA A 2 13.70 1.86 63.54
N GLN A 3 12.91 1.40 62.57
CA GLN A 3 13.41 0.71 61.38
C GLN A 3 14.21 1.72 60.56
N ARG A 4 15.54 1.72 60.73
CA ARG A 4 16.45 2.52 59.90
C ARG A 4 16.39 1.89 58.53
N PHE A 5 15.56 2.42 57.65
CA PHE A 5 15.58 2.05 56.24
C PHE A 5 17.02 2.21 55.75
N SER A 6 17.65 1.08 55.42
CA SER A 6 18.98 1.09 54.86
C SER A 6 18.88 1.78 53.51
N ILE A 7 19.79 2.73 53.24
CA ILE A 7 19.86 3.44 51.97
C ILE A 7 19.89 2.44 50.81
N GLY A 8 20.53 1.27 51.00
CA GLY A 8 20.54 0.19 50.02
C GLY A 8 19.16 -0.36 49.68
N THR A 9 18.24 -0.45 50.64
CA THR A 9 16.86 -0.89 50.40
C THR A 9 16.10 0.14 49.56
N ILE A 10 16.27 1.42 49.85
CA ILE A 10 15.63 2.50 49.08
C ILE A 10 16.15 2.50 47.64
N VAL A 11 17.47 2.43 47.45
CA VAL A 11 18.10 2.39 46.13
C VAL A 11 17.63 1.17 45.34
N PHE A 12 17.54 0.00 45.98
CA PHE A 12 17.04 -1.21 45.35
C PHE A 12 15.59 -1.03 44.84
N PHE A 13 14.68 -0.53 45.69
CA PHE A 13 13.29 -0.31 45.27
C PHE A 13 13.16 0.73 44.15
N VAL A 14 13.94 1.81 44.20
CA VAL A 14 13.95 2.83 43.14
C VAL A 14 14.43 2.23 41.83
N LEU A 15 15.51 1.45 41.83
CA LEU A 15 16.04 0.80 40.63
C LEU A 15 15.03 -0.21 40.05
N THR A 16 14.43 -1.04 40.89
CA THR A 16 13.40 -2.00 40.44
C THR A 16 12.19 -1.27 39.86
N PHE A 17 11.75 -0.17 40.47
CA PHE A 17 10.63 0.62 39.98
C PHE A 17 10.93 1.29 38.64
N LEU A 18 12.12 1.90 38.49
CA LEU A 18 12.57 2.48 37.22
C LEU A 18 12.68 1.44 36.11
N LEU A 19 13.18 0.25 36.44
CA LEU A 19 13.26 -0.86 35.49
C LEU A 19 11.86 -1.33 35.06
N GLY A 20 10.91 -1.41 35.99
CA GLY A 20 9.51 -1.71 35.70
C GLY A 20 8.86 -0.67 34.80
N LEU A 21 9.09 0.62 35.06
CA LEU A 21 8.62 1.71 34.21
C LEU A 21 9.22 1.64 32.79
N TYR A 22 10.52 1.36 32.68
CA TYR A 22 11.17 1.20 31.38
C TYR A 22 10.52 0.06 30.57
N PHE A 23 10.28 -1.09 31.19
CA PHE A 23 9.62 -2.21 30.52
C PHE A 23 8.17 -1.91 30.16
N ALA A 24 7.41 -1.22 31.02
CA ALA A 24 6.05 -0.80 30.71
C ALA A 24 6.03 0.17 29.51
N PHE A 25 6.94 1.14 29.49
CA PHE A 25 7.11 2.08 28.38
C PHE A 25 7.52 1.39 27.08
N ALA A 26 8.46 0.45 27.15
CA ALA A 26 8.91 -0.35 26.02
C ALA A 26 7.83 -1.32 25.51
N ALA A 27 6.94 -1.81 26.37
CA ALA A 27 5.80 -2.63 25.95
C ALA A 27 4.74 -1.80 25.20
N VAL A 28 4.57 -0.52 25.57
CA VAL A 28 3.61 0.38 24.93
C VAL A 28 4.14 0.92 23.59
N GLN A 29 5.42 1.30 23.51
CA GLN A 29 6.02 1.93 22.33
C GLN A 29 6.94 1.02 21.51
N GLY A 30 7.20 -0.20 21.97
CA GLY A 30 8.07 -1.13 21.28
C GLY A 30 7.48 -1.66 19.97
N PRO A 31 8.31 -2.21 19.08
CA PRO A 31 7.87 -2.78 17.80
C PRO A 31 6.88 -3.96 17.96
N SER A 32 6.76 -4.54 19.16
CA SER A 32 5.77 -5.57 19.53
C SER A 32 4.57 -5.03 20.31
N GLY A 33 4.43 -3.71 20.46
CA GLY A 33 3.33 -3.07 21.18
C GLY A 33 1.98 -3.29 20.51
N ILE A 34 0.90 -3.26 21.31
CA ILE A 34 -0.48 -3.52 20.89
C ILE A 34 -0.90 -2.61 19.71
N LEU A 35 -0.32 -1.41 19.60
CA LEU A 35 -0.61 -0.41 18.57
C LEU A 35 0.01 -0.72 17.19
N ARG A 36 0.96 -1.67 17.09
CA ARG A 36 1.59 -2.05 15.81
C ARG A 36 0.59 -2.74 14.87
N ARG A 37 -0.39 -3.47 15.42
CA ARG A 37 -1.38 -4.20 14.61
C ARG A 37 -2.27 -3.25 13.80
N VAL A 38 -2.68 -2.13 14.39
CA VAL A 38 -3.55 -1.15 13.71
C VAL A 38 -2.81 -0.44 12.58
N GLN A 39 -1.52 -0.12 12.75
CA GLN A 39 -0.71 0.45 11.66
C GLN A 39 -0.47 -0.55 10.52
N ILE A 40 -0.16 -1.80 10.85
CA ILE A 40 0.06 -2.85 9.83
C ILE A 40 -1.23 -3.12 9.06
N GLU A 41 -2.40 -3.14 9.71
CA GLU A 41 -3.68 -3.34 9.04
C GLU A 41 -4.01 -2.19 8.08
N SER A 42 -3.74 -0.95 8.46
CA SER A 42 -3.92 0.23 7.58
C SER A 42 -3.01 0.17 6.36
N GLU A 43 -1.72 -0.07 6.55
CA GLU A 43 -0.75 -0.21 5.44
C GLU A 43 -1.12 -1.38 4.52
N THR A 44 -1.62 -2.48 5.10
CA THR A 44 -2.04 -3.65 4.32
C THR A 44 -3.28 -3.33 3.47
N ALA A 45 -4.25 -2.60 4.01
CA ALA A 45 -5.46 -2.22 3.27
C ALA A 45 -5.14 -1.27 2.11
N GLU A 46 -4.28 -0.27 2.33
CA GLU A 46 -3.82 0.64 1.27
C GLU A 46 -3.07 -0.10 0.17
N LEU A 47 -2.14 -0.99 0.54
CA LEU A 47 -1.39 -1.80 -0.42
C LEU A 47 -2.30 -2.76 -1.19
N GLN A 48 -3.32 -3.34 -0.56
CA GLN A 48 -4.31 -4.18 -1.23
C GLN A 48 -5.12 -3.39 -2.27
N ALA A 49 -5.59 -2.19 -1.92
CA ALA A 49 -6.32 -1.33 -2.85
C ALA A 49 -5.47 -0.95 -4.07
N GLU A 50 -4.19 -0.60 -3.86
CA GLU A 50 -3.27 -0.28 -4.97
C GLU A 50 -2.99 -1.51 -5.85
N ARG A 51 -2.83 -2.69 -5.23
CA ARG A 51 -2.65 -3.96 -5.94
C ARG A 51 -3.85 -4.29 -6.83
N ASP A 52 -5.06 -4.09 -6.32
CA ASP A 52 -6.28 -4.36 -7.07
C ASP A 52 -6.45 -3.37 -8.24
N ARG A 53 -6.12 -2.08 -8.03
CA ARG A 53 -6.11 -1.08 -9.11
C ARG A 53 -5.15 -1.46 -10.22
N LEU A 54 -3.89 -1.76 -9.88
CA LEU A 54 -2.87 -2.15 -10.86
C LEU A 54 -3.22 -3.46 -11.57
N LYS A 55 -3.86 -4.39 -10.87
CA LYS A 55 -4.32 -5.64 -11.49
C LYS A 55 -5.41 -5.39 -12.54
N ALA A 56 -6.37 -4.51 -12.24
CA ALA A 56 -7.39 -4.12 -13.20
C ALA A 56 -6.78 -3.48 -14.46
N GLU A 57 -5.79 -2.61 -14.29
CA GLU A 57 -5.08 -1.96 -15.40
C GLU A 57 -4.31 -2.98 -16.26
N VAL A 58 -3.64 -3.94 -15.64
CA VAL A 58 -2.96 -5.04 -16.36
C VAL A 58 -3.96 -5.91 -17.12
N ASP A 59 -5.11 -6.21 -16.53
CA ASP A 59 -6.14 -7.01 -17.19
C ASP A 59 -6.76 -6.26 -18.39
N GLU A 60 -6.97 -4.94 -18.29
CA GLU A 60 -7.38 -4.10 -19.40
C GLU A 60 -6.34 -4.09 -20.53
N MET A 61 -5.07 -3.82 -20.19
CA MET A 61 -3.98 -3.84 -21.17
C MET A 61 -3.86 -5.21 -21.84
N ARG A 62 -3.96 -6.30 -21.07
CA ARG A 62 -3.93 -7.67 -21.61
C ARG A 62 -5.07 -7.93 -22.57
N ASN A 63 -6.27 -7.42 -22.27
CA ASN A 63 -7.41 -7.54 -23.18
C ASN A 63 -7.18 -6.76 -24.49
N LEU A 64 -6.68 -5.52 -24.41
CA LEU A 64 -6.31 -4.73 -25.58
C LEU A 64 -5.23 -5.42 -26.41
N THR A 65 -4.14 -5.90 -25.79
CA THR A 65 -3.08 -6.64 -26.48
C THR A 65 -3.62 -7.92 -27.13
N ARG A 66 -4.54 -8.62 -26.47
CA ARG A 66 -5.15 -9.83 -27.03
C ARG A 66 -6.02 -9.51 -28.25
N ARG A 67 -6.80 -8.44 -28.21
CA ARG A 67 -7.61 -7.96 -29.36
C ARG A 67 -6.79 -7.42 -30.52
N LEU A 68 -5.56 -6.97 -30.24
CA LEU A 68 -4.57 -6.56 -31.23
C LEU A 68 -3.64 -7.71 -31.66
N SER A 69 -3.81 -8.92 -31.13
CA SER A 69 -2.99 -10.08 -31.50
C SER A 69 -3.55 -10.79 -32.74
N ASP A 70 -2.65 -11.36 -33.57
CA ASP A 70 -2.94 -11.97 -34.87
C ASP A 70 -4.07 -13.02 -34.86
N ASP A 71 -4.35 -13.68 -33.73
CA ASP A 71 -5.42 -14.69 -33.60
C ASP A 71 -6.83 -14.07 -33.47
N TYR A 72 -6.95 -12.79 -33.12
CA TYR A 72 -8.22 -12.06 -32.87
C TYR A 72 -8.19 -10.62 -33.45
N LEU A 73 -7.45 -10.41 -34.54
CA LEU A 73 -7.21 -9.12 -35.18
C LEU A 73 -8.52 -8.38 -35.51
N ASP A 74 -8.90 -7.44 -34.64
CA ASP A 74 -10.04 -6.55 -34.83
C ASP A 74 -9.61 -5.39 -35.74
N LEU A 75 -9.85 -5.56 -37.06
CA LEU A 75 -9.48 -4.60 -38.10
C LEU A 75 -10.09 -3.20 -37.85
N ASP A 76 -11.25 -3.12 -37.21
CA ASP A 76 -11.89 -1.85 -36.87
C ASP A 76 -11.09 -1.11 -35.77
N LEU A 77 -10.60 -1.83 -34.77
CA LEU A 77 -9.80 -1.27 -33.67
C LEU A 77 -8.38 -0.87 -34.12
N LEU A 78 -7.83 -1.58 -35.12
CA LEU A 78 -6.59 -1.19 -35.78
C LEU A 78 -6.76 0.10 -36.59
N ASP A 79 -7.88 0.26 -37.32
CA ASP A 79 -8.17 1.49 -38.07
C ASP A 79 -8.37 2.69 -37.14
N GLU A 80 -9.08 2.52 -36.02
CA GLU A 80 -9.24 3.56 -34.99
C GLU A 80 -7.90 4.02 -34.41
N ARG A 81 -7.01 3.07 -34.03
CA ARG A 81 -5.68 3.41 -33.48
C ARG A 81 -4.76 4.01 -34.53
N ALA A 82 -4.82 3.56 -35.77
CA ALA A 82 -4.08 4.17 -36.88
C ALA A 82 -4.55 5.61 -37.11
N ARG A 83 -5.85 5.88 -37.02
CA ARG A 83 -6.43 7.22 -37.16
C ARG A 83 -6.03 8.16 -36.01
N GLU A 84 -6.04 7.66 -34.78
CA GLU A 84 -5.66 8.40 -33.57
C GLU A 84 -4.15 8.73 -33.54
N VAL A 85 -3.29 7.77 -33.88
CA VAL A 85 -1.82 7.91 -33.76
C VAL A 85 -1.19 8.54 -35.01
N LEU A 86 -1.66 8.19 -36.21
CA LEU A 86 -1.07 8.64 -37.47
C LEU A 86 -1.84 9.80 -38.12
N GLY A 87 -2.99 10.21 -37.56
CA GLY A 87 -3.82 11.30 -38.12
C GLY A 87 -4.40 10.98 -39.49
N MET A 88 -4.55 9.69 -39.83
CA MET A 88 -5.04 9.22 -41.13
C MET A 88 -6.56 9.42 -41.23
N ILE A 89 -6.98 10.63 -41.60
CA ILE A 89 -8.35 10.90 -42.06
C ILE A 89 -8.44 10.47 -43.53
N ARG A 90 -9.39 9.58 -43.86
CA ARG A 90 -9.71 9.25 -45.24
C ARG A 90 -10.13 10.55 -45.94
N THR A 91 -9.55 10.85 -47.10
CA THR A 91 -9.70 12.12 -47.83
C THR A 91 -11.16 12.48 -48.18
N ASP A 92 -12.09 11.56 -47.97
CA ASP A 92 -13.51 11.60 -48.34
C ASP A 92 -14.50 11.69 -47.16
N GLU A 93 -14.06 11.86 -45.91
CA GLU A 93 -14.96 12.10 -44.78
C GLU A 93 -15.27 13.61 -44.57
N VAL A 94 -16.53 13.98 -44.73
CA VAL A 94 -17.05 15.35 -44.49
C VAL A 94 -17.66 15.42 -43.09
N ILE A 95 -17.06 16.22 -42.21
CA ILE A 95 -17.63 16.53 -40.88
C ILE A 95 -18.85 17.45 -41.07
N LEU A 96 -20.05 16.91 -40.86
CA LEU A 96 -21.26 17.71 -40.71
C LEU A 96 -21.31 18.27 -39.28
N ARG A 97 -21.12 19.57 -39.18
CA ARG A 97 -21.27 20.41 -37.98
C ARG A 97 -22.72 20.63 -37.58
#